data_AF-A0AA96YX67-F1
#
_entry.id   AF-A0AA96YX67-F1
#
_cell.length_a   1.000
_cell.length_b   1.000
_cell.length_c   1.000
_cell.angle_alpha   90.00
_cell.angle_beta   90.00
_cell.angle_gamma   90.00
#
_symmetry.space_group_name_H-M   'P 1'
#
loop_
_entity.id
_entity.type
_entity.pdbx_description
1 polymer ?
#
loop_
_entity_poly.entity_id
_entity_poly.type
_entity_poly.pdbx_seq_one_letter_code
_entity_poly.pdbx_strand_id
1 'polypeptide(L)'
;MKNNKKQSIKAQQGILGIMLLAFGHDVYAGADCVPNGGHNWNPSPLINIDMNTTPGSVPAGTLLGTASTGFFSWRCNFSGNTQDRMIYFVNQTPATTKAYLLSNGVRLYQYTDRNKPVEITATNTPRIEVGYWNPGQYNIAFIYIYELKRGVGPLKSFDTGLFTVGYHVDGTGRNFGDIYRAQIVGKLVNYCPTPIVRMSDKVVDFKELTAENFEGGQIVRENFSLDLVPDSTCEAALEVSVAFQSNSGVVNKKYIVFDNGLQAAITDRSNNQQVAFDQYYYKGSISKQQPGYFPYSVELSKKDAEAIKSGQFSNTVNVLFTYR
;
A
#
# COMPACT_ATOMS: atom_id res chain seq x y z
N MET A 1 112.98 -1.54 23.02
CA MET A 1 112.28 -2.16 21.86
C MET A 1 111.18 -1.18 21.44
N LYS A 2 111.07 -0.74 20.16
CA LYS A 2 110.31 -1.38 19.04
C LYS A 2 108.86 -1.76 19.47
N ASN A 3 107.75 -1.62 18.72
CA ASN A 3 107.38 -1.03 17.40
C ASN A 3 105.82 -1.15 17.30
N ASN A 4 105.02 -0.43 16.48
CA ASN A 4 105.15 0.75 15.60
C ASN A 4 103.72 1.34 15.35
N LYS A 5 103.56 2.42 14.55
CA LYS A 5 102.28 2.81 13.92
C LYS A 5 101.79 1.73 12.93
N LYS A 6 100.46 1.56 12.78
CA LYS A 6 99.76 1.74 11.47
C LYS A 6 98.24 1.54 11.57
N GLN A 7 97.52 2.29 10.71
CA GLN A 7 96.09 2.15 10.43
C GLN A 7 95.81 0.87 9.63
N SER A 8 94.57 0.39 9.69
CA SER A 8 93.94 -0.36 8.59
C SER A 8 92.43 -0.16 8.61
N ILE A 9 91.91 0.63 7.67
CA ILE A 9 90.48 0.66 7.34
C ILE A 9 90.14 -0.63 6.60
N LYS A 10 89.18 -1.41 7.09
CA LYS A 10 88.31 -2.24 6.23
C LYS A 10 86.88 -2.14 6.72
N ALA A 11 86.01 -1.73 5.81
CA ALA A 11 84.58 -1.61 6.05
C ALA A 11 83.92 -2.99 6.17
N GLN A 12 82.92 -3.09 7.04
CA GLN A 12 81.79 -3.97 6.82
C GLN A 12 80.50 -3.22 7.14
N GLN A 13 79.55 -3.32 6.21
CA GLN A 13 78.29 -2.58 6.23
C GLN A 13 77.36 -3.15 7.30
N GLY A 14 76.62 -2.28 7.98
CA GLY A 14 75.76 -2.66 9.11
C GLY A 14 74.71 -1.62 9.44
N ILE A 15 74.00 -1.17 8.40
CA ILE A 15 72.69 -0.48 8.40
C ILE A 15 72.44 0.53 9.53
N LEU A 16 72.38 1.81 9.15
CA LEU A 16 71.83 2.90 9.96
C LEU A 16 70.49 2.47 10.59
N GLY A 17 70.45 2.45 11.92
CA GLY A 17 69.21 2.31 12.69
C GLY A 17 68.38 3.59 12.55
N ILE A 18 67.68 3.75 11.43
CA ILE A 18 66.59 4.71 11.32
C ILE A 18 65.47 4.17 12.21
N MET A 19 65.35 4.72 13.43
CA MET A 19 64.08 4.69 14.14
C MET A 19 63.06 5.43 13.27
N LEU A 20 62.35 4.69 12.41
CA LEU A 20 61.07 5.16 11.92
C LEU A 20 60.18 5.30 13.16
N LEU A 21 59.90 6.55 13.52
CA LEU A 21 58.67 6.91 14.21
C LEU A 21 57.53 6.53 13.27
N ALA A 22 57.15 5.26 13.30
CA ALA A 22 55.93 4.78 12.70
C ALA A 22 54.79 5.43 13.48
N PHE A 23 54.32 6.57 12.98
CA PHE A 23 52.99 7.06 13.26
C PHE A 23 52.02 5.99 12.77
N GLY A 24 51.70 5.06 13.67
CA GLY A 24 50.56 4.19 13.52
C GLY A 24 49.33 5.06 13.45
N HIS A 25 48.91 5.42 12.24
CA HIS A 25 47.51 5.65 12.00
C HIS A 25 46.83 4.32 12.32
N ASP A 26 46.20 4.25 13.50
CA ASP A 26 45.30 3.15 13.83
C ASP A 26 44.28 3.06 12.70
N VAL A 27 44.42 2.02 11.86
CA VAL A 27 43.58 1.85 10.69
C VAL A 27 42.21 1.46 11.21
N TYR A 28 41.35 2.47 11.33
CA TYR A 28 39.99 2.33 11.81
C TYR A 28 39.30 1.14 11.14
N ALA A 29 38.81 0.20 11.93
CA ALA A 29 38.08 -0.99 11.49
C ALA A 29 36.58 -0.75 11.70
N GLY A 30 35.82 -0.55 10.63
CA GLY A 30 34.40 -0.22 10.70
C GLY A 30 33.85 0.39 9.41
N ALA A 31 32.91 1.33 9.53
CA ALA A 31 32.41 2.13 8.42
C ALA A 31 32.68 3.63 8.67
N ASP A 32 33.53 4.24 7.82
CA ASP A 32 33.75 5.68 7.82
C ASP A 32 32.98 6.30 6.65
N CYS A 33 31.83 6.91 6.96
CA CYS A 33 30.86 7.40 5.97
C CYS A 33 30.68 8.91 6.03
N VAL A 34 30.60 9.54 4.86
CA VAL A 34 30.21 10.94 4.69
C VAL A 34 28.99 11.05 3.77
N PRO A 35 28.02 11.94 4.05
CA PRO A 35 26.89 12.15 3.15
C PRO A 35 27.32 12.71 1.79
N ASN A 36 26.67 12.24 0.70
CA ASN A 36 26.98 12.69 -0.67
C ASN A 36 26.54 14.14 -0.98
N GLY A 37 26.12 14.90 0.04
CA GLY A 37 25.82 16.34 -0.02
C GLY A 37 26.71 17.23 0.87
N GLY A 38 27.79 16.69 1.46
CA GLY A 38 28.68 17.43 2.38
C GLY A 38 28.30 17.30 3.85
N HIS A 39 28.96 18.08 4.72
CA HIS A 39 28.88 17.96 6.19
C HIS A 39 27.60 18.53 6.84
N ASN A 40 26.66 19.07 6.06
CA ASN A 40 25.44 19.73 6.59
C ASN A 40 24.15 18.96 6.21
N TRP A 41 24.22 17.63 6.17
CA TRP A 41 23.15 16.80 5.63
C TRP A 41 22.20 16.34 6.73
N ASN A 42 21.21 17.18 7.03
CA ASN A 42 20.11 16.87 7.94
C ASN A 42 18.82 16.61 7.14
N PRO A 43 18.57 15.38 6.66
CA PRO A 43 17.32 15.09 5.99
C PRO A 43 16.18 15.07 7.01
N SER A 44 15.24 16.00 6.84
CA SER A 44 14.03 16.14 7.66
C SER A 44 12.78 15.89 6.80
N PRO A 45 12.54 14.65 6.34
CA PRO A 45 11.40 14.34 5.47
C PRO A 45 10.06 14.56 6.17
N LEU A 46 9.12 15.11 5.40
CA LEU A 46 7.69 15.03 5.68
C LEU A 46 7.17 13.69 5.14
N ILE A 47 6.52 12.92 6.00
CA ILE A 47 6.02 11.57 5.71
C ILE A 47 4.51 11.60 5.94
N ASN A 48 3.74 11.64 4.85
CA ASN A 48 2.28 11.61 4.90
C ASN A 48 1.80 10.16 4.74
N ILE A 49 0.95 9.70 5.64
CA ILE A 49 0.34 8.36 5.60
C ILE A 49 -1.18 8.52 5.75
N ASP A 50 -1.91 8.17 4.69
CA ASP A 50 -3.36 7.97 4.79
C ASP A 50 -3.62 6.66 5.56
N MET A 51 -4.28 6.79 6.70
CA MET A 51 -4.72 5.68 7.56
C MET A 51 -6.11 5.26 7.10
N ASN A 52 -6.12 4.29 6.19
CA ASN A 52 -7.34 3.83 5.54
C ASN A 52 -8.10 2.87 6.46
N THR A 53 -9.33 3.23 6.81
CA THR A 53 -10.19 2.43 7.69
C THR A 53 -11.61 2.32 7.15
N THR A 54 -12.26 1.20 7.41
CA THR A 54 -13.72 1.10 7.37
C THR A 54 -14.28 1.36 8.77
N PRO A 55 -15.46 1.98 8.91
CA PRO A 55 -16.21 2.04 10.16
C PRO A 55 -16.34 0.69 10.85
N GLY A 56 -16.38 0.73 12.18
CA GLY A 56 -16.35 -0.45 13.05
C GLY A 56 -15.08 -0.55 13.88
N SER A 57 -14.90 -1.68 14.55
CA SER A 57 -13.70 -1.93 15.36
C SER A 57 -12.55 -2.41 14.49
N VAL A 58 -11.57 -1.54 14.23
CA VAL A 58 -10.31 -1.94 13.58
C VAL A 58 -9.43 -2.66 14.61
N PRO A 59 -9.07 -3.95 14.40
CA PRO A 59 -8.27 -4.73 15.36
C PRO A 59 -6.88 -4.13 15.60
N ALA A 60 -6.36 -4.26 16.83
CA ALA A 60 -4.99 -3.89 17.13
C ALA A 60 -4.00 -4.74 16.31
N GLY A 61 -2.96 -4.09 15.77
CA GLY A 61 -1.98 -4.71 14.86
C GLY A 61 -2.30 -4.60 13.37
N THR A 62 -3.54 -4.28 12.99
CA THR A 62 -3.92 -4.03 11.58
C THR A 62 -3.08 -2.91 10.97
N LEU A 63 -2.54 -3.13 9.78
CA LEU A 63 -1.82 -2.11 9.01
C LEU A 63 -2.81 -1.04 8.52
N LEU A 64 -2.57 0.22 8.87
CA LEU A 64 -3.39 1.37 8.49
C LEU A 64 -2.88 2.06 7.22
N GLY A 65 -1.56 2.06 7.02
CA GLY A 65 -0.91 2.67 5.86
C GLY A 65 0.61 2.59 5.95
N THR A 66 1.27 2.83 4.81
CA THR A 66 2.73 2.84 4.67
C THR A 66 3.20 4.04 3.86
N ALA A 67 4.39 4.55 4.17
CA ALA A 67 5.09 5.52 3.33
C ALA A 67 6.60 5.30 3.41
N SER A 68 7.33 5.71 2.39
CA SER A 68 8.79 5.68 2.38
C SER A 68 9.37 7.09 2.38
N THR A 69 10.60 7.21 2.89
CA THR A 69 11.44 8.38 2.66
C THR A 69 11.89 8.43 1.20
N GLY A 70 12.58 9.52 0.82
CA GLY A 70 13.49 9.46 -0.33
C GLY A 70 14.71 8.57 -0.03
N PHE A 71 15.57 8.40 -1.04
CA PHE A 71 16.86 7.73 -0.86
C PHE A 71 17.83 8.61 -0.08
N PHE A 72 18.45 8.01 0.92
CA PHE A 72 19.64 8.52 1.59
C PHE A 72 20.87 7.96 0.86
N SER A 73 21.86 8.77 0.52
CA SER A 73 23.07 8.31 -0.17
C SER A 73 24.35 8.86 0.44
N TRP A 74 25.26 7.95 0.76
CA TRP A 74 26.51 8.20 1.49
C TRP A 74 27.70 7.59 0.73
N ARG A 75 28.86 8.21 0.84
CA ARG A 75 30.15 7.62 0.44
C ARG A 75 30.82 7.07 1.68
N CYS A 76 31.06 5.77 1.69
CA CYS A 76 31.62 5.04 2.83
C CYS A 76 32.92 4.34 2.45
N ASN A 77 33.87 4.32 3.38
CA ASN A 77 35.02 3.44 3.37
C ASN A 77 34.83 2.35 4.43
N PHE A 78 34.79 1.09 4.03
CA PHE A 78 34.59 -0.05 4.92
C PHE A 78 35.87 -0.83 5.13
N SER A 79 36.10 -1.26 6.36
CA SER A 79 37.31 -1.93 6.83
C SER A 79 36.96 -2.93 7.96
N GLY A 80 37.92 -3.77 8.36
CA GLY A 80 37.68 -4.76 9.43
C GLY A 80 36.78 -5.93 9.02
N ASN A 81 36.29 -6.65 10.03
CA ASN A 81 35.44 -7.83 9.87
C ASN A 81 33.97 -7.45 9.58
N THR A 82 33.11 -8.44 9.34
CA THR A 82 31.71 -8.20 8.93
C THR A 82 30.87 -7.52 10.00
N GLN A 83 31.16 -7.76 11.28
CA GLN A 83 30.47 -7.10 12.39
C GLN A 83 30.91 -5.65 12.49
N ASP A 84 32.21 -5.36 12.50
CA ASP A 84 32.78 -4.00 12.59
C ASP A 84 32.10 -3.04 11.60
N ARG A 85 31.93 -3.50 10.35
CA ARG A 85 31.43 -2.70 9.22
C ARG A 85 29.92 -2.81 8.96
N MET A 86 29.16 -3.42 9.86
CA MET A 86 27.69 -3.43 9.81
C MET A 86 27.15 -2.06 10.23
N ILE A 87 26.31 -1.45 9.39
CA ILE A 87 25.61 -0.20 9.71
C ILE A 87 24.30 -0.51 10.45
N TYR A 88 24.13 0.15 11.59
CA TYR A 88 22.92 0.15 12.40
C TYR A 88 22.31 1.54 12.49
N PHE A 89 20.99 1.62 12.49
CA PHE A 89 20.26 2.83 12.87
C PHE A 89 19.78 2.72 14.32
N VAL A 90 20.15 3.70 15.15
CA VAL A 90 19.82 3.78 16.57
C VAL A 90 18.67 4.74 16.76
N ASN A 91 17.51 4.19 17.16
CA ASN A 91 16.32 4.98 17.44
C ASN A 91 16.48 5.83 18.72
N GLN A 92 16.20 7.12 18.62
CA GLN A 92 16.16 8.09 19.72
C GLN A 92 14.83 8.86 19.78
N THR A 93 13.74 8.26 19.28
CA THR A 93 12.43 8.92 19.27
C THR A 93 11.98 9.31 20.68
N PRO A 94 11.68 10.59 20.96
CA PRO A 94 11.33 11.08 22.29
C PRO A 94 10.13 10.36 22.89
N ALA A 95 10.17 10.12 24.21
CA ALA A 95 9.05 9.52 24.94
C ALA A 95 7.73 10.30 24.78
N THR A 96 7.81 11.63 24.63
CA THR A 96 6.66 12.49 24.31
C THR A 96 6.04 12.17 22.95
N THR A 97 6.86 11.99 21.91
CA THR A 97 6.38 11.59 20.57
C THR A 97 5.80 10.17 20.58
N LYS A 98 6.44 9.22 21.29
CA LYS A 98 5.90 7.86 21.47
C LYS A 98 4.53 7.89 22.15
N ALA A 99 4.40 8.63 23.26
CA ALA A 99 3.14 8.78 23.98
C ALA A 99 2.06 9.48 23.13
N TYR A 100 2.42 10.51 22.37
CA TYR A 100 1.49 11.19 21.44
C TYR A 100 0.93 10.23 20.39
N LEU A 101 1.79 9.46 19.70
CA LEU A 101 1.36 8.46 18.71
C LEU A 101 0.45 7.39 19.34
N LEU A 102 0.84 6.83 20.49
CA LEU A 102 0.03 5.84 21.22
C LEU A 102 -1.32 6.42 21.65
N SER A 103 -1.38 7.70 22.07
CA SER A 103 -2.62 8.37 22.47
C SER A 103 -3.59 8.66 21.32
N ASN A 104 -3.09 8.70 20.08
CA ASN A 104 -3.89 8.77 18.85
C ASN A 104 -4.23 7.38 18.28
N GLY A 105 -4.01 6.31 19.05
CA GLY A 105 -4.44 4.97 18.71
C GLY A 105 -3.60 4.27 17.64
N VAL A 106 -2.33 4.65 17.48
CA VAL A 106 -1.38 4.08 16.51
C VAL A 106 -0.08 3.60 17.14
N ARG A 107 0.56 2.63 16.48
CA ARG A 107 1.94 2.17 16.73
C ARG A 107 2.74 2.41 15.45
N LEU A 108 3.91 3.02 15.58
CA LEU A 108 4.76 3.37 14.45
C LEU A 108 5.92 2.38 14.33
N TYR A 109 6.12 1.85 13.13
CA TYR A 109 7.23 0.97 12.78
C TYR A 109 8.12 1.63 11.72
N GLN A 110 9.41 1.30 11.71
CA GLN A 110 10.39 1.71 10.71
C GLN A 110 11.27 0.52 10.33
N TYR A 111 11.69 0.48 9.05
CA TYR A 111 12.67 -0.49 8.56
C TYR A 111 13.34 -0.03 7.26
N THR A 112 14.42 -0.71 6.91
CA THR A 112 15.07 -0.71 5.59
C THR A 112 14.63 -1.91 4.73
N ASP A 113 14.43 -3.07 5.35
CA ASP A 113 13.89 -4.31 4.77
C ASP A 113 12.48 -4.60 5.31
N ARG A 114 11.51 -4.81 4.40
CA ARG A 114 10.09 -5.11 4.71
C ARG A 114 9.91 -6.30 5.64
N ASN A 115 10.85 -7.23 5.70
CA ASN A 115 10.76 -8.42 6.55
C ASN A 115 11.21 -8.18 8.01
N LYS A 116 11.78 -7.00 8.33
CA LYS A 116 12.32 -6.67 9.67
C LYS A 116 11.76 -5.34 10.24
N PRO A 117 10.43 -5.19 10.41
CA PRO A 117 9.85 -3.97 10.99
C PRO A 117 10.19 -3.81 12.48
N VAL A 118 10.81 -2.68 12.84
CA VAL A 118 11.12 -2.31 14.22
C VAL A 118 10.12 -1.28 14.73
N GLU A 119 9.58 -1.50 15.93
CA GLU A 119 8.61 -0.58 16.53
C GLU A 119 9.27 0.63 17.22
N ILE A 120 9.08 1.81 16.64
CA ILE A 120 9.52 3.08 17.21
C ILE A 120 8.74 3.42 18.49
N THR A 121 7.44 3.14 18.53
CA THR A 121 6.56 3.44 19.68
C THR A 121 6.81 2.56 20.91
N ALA A 122 7.50 1.43 20.77
CA ALA A 122 7.82 0.56 21.90
C ALA A 122 8.76 1.27 22.90
N THR A 123 8.65 0.95 24.19
CA THR A 123 9.52 1.52 25.25
C THR A 123 10.99 1.31 24.92
N ASN A 124 11.37 0.05 24.65
CA ASN A 124 12.71 -0.36 24.27
C ASN A 124 12.74 -0.63 22.75
N THR A 125 13.09 0.37 21.96
CA THR A 125 13.20 0.22 20.50
C THR A 125 14.57 -0.37 20.14
N PRO A 126 14.65 -1.54 19.48
CA PRO A 126 15.92 -2.08 19.02
C PRO A 126 16.55 -1.24 17.91
N ARG A 127 17.84 -1.49 17.63
CA ARG A 127 18.52 -0.94 16.45
C ARG A 127 17.97 -1.59 15.19
N ILE A 128 17.90 -0.85 14.09
CA ILE A 128 17.58 -1.39 12.76
C ILE A 128 18.90 -1.73 12.06
N GLU A 129 19.03 -2.95 11.54
CA GLU A 129 20.13 -3.32 10.63
C GLU A 129 19.92 -2.62 9.28
N VAL A 130 20.85 -1.74 8.89
CA VAL A 130 20.80 -1.07 7.58
C VAL A 130 21.50 -1.92 6.53
N GLY A 131 22.63 -2.54 6.86
CA GLY A 131 23.37 -3.45 5.99
C GLY A 131 24.88 -3.42 6.23
N TYR A 132 25.62 -4.25 5.52
CA TYR A 132 27.08 -4.26 5.51
C TYR A 132 27.58 -4.40 4.07
N TRP A 133 28.82 -3.99 3.83
CA TRP A 133 29.50 -4.09 2.54
C TRP A 133 30.81 -4.86 2.69
N ASN A 134 31.46 -5.20 1.57
CA ASN A 134 32.83 -5.73 1.61
C ASN A 134 33.82 -4.59 1.95
N PRO A 135 35.04 -4.90 2.42
CA PRO A 135 36.07 -3.89 2.63
C PRO A 135 36.38 -3.13 1.33
N GLY A 136 36.50 -1.80 1.41
CA GLY A 136 36.68 -0.91 0.26
C GLY A 136 35.79 0.33 0.29
N GLN A 137 35.91 1.17 -0.75
CA GLN A 137 35.13 2.40 -0.88
C GLN A 137 33.90 2.20 -1.77
N TYR A 138 32.73 2.60 -1.26
CA TYR A 138 31.45 2.45 -1.95
C TYR A 138 30.57 3.69 -1.78
N ASN A 139 29.80 4.02 -2.83
CA ASN A 139 28.60 4.83 -2.67
C ASN A 139 27.45 3.89 -2.31
N ILE A 140 26.88 4.08 -1.13
CA ILE A 140 25.73 3.32 -0.66
C ILE A 140 24.46 4.18 -0.77
N ALA A 141 23.32 3.51 -0.91
CA ALA A 141 22.02 4.15 -0.78
C ALA A 141 21.06 3.25 0.00
N PHE A 142 20.22 3.85 0.82
CA PHE A 142 19.18 3.17 1.60
C PHE A 142 17.94 4.06 1.74
N ILE A 143 16.85 3.46 2.19
CA ILE A 143 15.54 4.08 2.33
C ILE A 143 14.95 3.64 3.67
N TYR A 144 14.18 4.51 4.32
CA TYR A 144 13.33 4.11 5.43
C TYR A 144 11.88 4.01 4.98
N ILE A 145 11.24 2.91 5.35
CA ILE A 145 9.82 2.70 5.16
C ILE A 145 9.19 2.71 6.55
N TYR A 146 8.08 3.42 6.68
CA TYR A 146 7.29 3.55 7.89
C TYR A 146 5.95 2.86 7.71
N GLU A 147 5.50 2.20 8.78
CA GLU A 147 4.15 1.63 8.87
C GLU A 147 3.44 2.20 10.08
N LEU A 148 2.19 2.64 9.89
CA LEU A 148 1.27 2.86 10.99
C LEU A 148 0.42 1.61 11.16
N LYS A 149 0.51 0.99 12.34
CA LYS A 149 -0.38 -0.10 12.74
C LYS A 149 -1.34 0.38 13.81
N ARG A 150 -2.52 -0.20 13.81
CA ARG A 150 -3.57 0.09 14.78
C ARG A 150 -3.10 -0.23 16.20
N GLY A 151 -3.11 0.77 17.07
CA GLY A 151 -2.86 0.65 18.50
C GLY A 151 -4.14 0.41 19.31
N VAL A 152 -4.09 0.74 20.60
CA VAL A 152 -5.22 0.68 21.54
C VAL A 152 -5.81 2.09 21.73
N GLY A 153 -7.08 2.21 22.13
CA GLY A 153 -7.74 3.50 22.33
C GLY A 153 -8.29 4.13 21.04
N PRO A 154 -8.78 5.37 21.06
CA PRO A 154 -9.40 6.02 19.90
C PRO A 154 -8.38 6.27 18.79
N LEU A 155 -8.70 5.88 17.55
CA LEU A 155 -7.90 6.19 16.37
C LEU A 155 -8.23 7.62 15.89
N LYS A 156 -7.20 8.43 15.63
CA LYS A 156 -7.34 9.85 15.24
C LYS A 156 -6.29 10.24 14.21
N SER A 157 -6.60 11.24 13.38
CA SER A 157 -5.56 11.96 12.61
C SER A 157 -4.57 12.66 13.56
N PHE A 158 -3.32 12.76 13.16
CA PHE A 158 -2.25 13.37 13.95
C PHE A 158 -1.15 13.98 13.07
N ASP A 159 -0.37 14.88 13.66
CA ASP A 159 0.88 15.41 13.11
C ASP A 159 1.90 15.44 14.26
N THR A 160 3.03 14.76 14.10
CA THR A 160 4.07 14.72 15.14
C THR A 160 4.82 16.03 15.31
N GLY A 161 4.74 16.95 14.33
CA GLY A 161 5.75 17.97 14.10
C GLY A 161 7.12 17.35 13.79
N LEU A 162 8.17 18.18 13.69
CA LEU A 162 9.52 17.72 13.40
C LEU A 162 10.23 17.18 14.67
N PHE A 163 10.30 15.86 14.80
CA PHE A 163 10.93 15.17 15.94
C PHE A 163 12.23 14.45 15.55
N THR A 164 13.09 14.15 16.52
CA THR A 164 14.29 13.31 16.33
C THR A 164 13.87 11.85 16.19
N VAL A 165 14.24 11.19 15.10
CA VAL A 165 14.01 9.75 14.92
C VAL A 165 15.17 8.95 15.52
N GLY A 166 16.41 9.33 15.20
CA GLY A 166 17.61 8.59 15.57
C GLY A 166 18.88 9.05 14.83
N TYR A 167 19.88 8.17 14.76
CA TYR A 167 21.18 8.39 14.11
C TYR A 167 21.78 7.04 13.69
N HIS A 168 22.91 7.04 12.97
CA HIS A 168 23.55 5.81 12.51
C HIS A 168 24.86 5.53 13.24
N VAL A 169 25.18 4.25 13.41
CA VAL A 169 26.47 3.77 13.92
C VAL A 169 26.94 2.57 13.12
N ASP A 170 28.23 2.24 13.20
CA ASP A 170 28.71 0.93 12.76
C ASP A 170 28.69 -0.10 13.89
N GLY A 171 29.22 -1.29 13.64
CA GLY A 171 29.31 -2.36 14.64
C GLY A 171 30.24 -2.05 15.80
N THR A 172 31.20 -1.13 15.63
CA THR A 172 32.01 -0.64 16.75
C THR A 172 31.27 0.38 17.62
N GLY A 173 30.17 0.94 17.11
CA GLY A 173 29.36 1.96 17.78
C GLY A 173 29.76 3.40 17.47
N ARG A 174 30.69 3.64 16.54
CA ARG A 174 31.05 4.99 16.10
C ARG A 174 29.88 5.59 15.32
N ASN A 175 29.45 6.80 15.72
CA ASN A 175 28.45 7.57 15.00
C ASN A 175 29.03 8.16 13.70
N PHE A 176 28.25 8.15 12.63
CA PHE A 176 28.53 8.89 11.40
C PHE A 176 27.24 9.45 10.79
N GLY A 177 27.33 10.69 10.31
CA GLY A 177 26.18 11.49 9.87
C GLY A 177 25.51 12.27 11.00
N ASP A 178 24.56 13.13 10.60
CA ASP A 178 23.79 13.97 11.50
C ASP A 178 22.62 13.23 12.17
N ILE A 179 22.03 13.86 13.19
CA ILE A 179 20.78 13.41 13.80
C ILE A 179 19.67 13.44 12.74
N TYR A 180 19.09 12.26 12.48
CA TYR A 180 17.95 12.12 11.58
C TYR A 180 16.66 12.55 12.28
N ARG A 181 15.95 13.49 11.67
CA ARG A 181 14.67 14.03 12.13
C ARG A 181 13.59 13.73 11.09
N ALA A 182 12.33 13.70 11.49
CA ALA A 182 11.22 13.55 10.55
C ALA A 182 9.94 14.24 11.08
N GLN A 183 9.01 14.52 10.18
CA GLN A 183 7.63 14.87 10.51
C GLN A 183 6.72 13.81 9.92
N ILE A 184 5.86 13.19 10.75
CA ILE A 184 4.94 12.15 10.32
C ILE A 184 3.51 12.64 10.54
N VAL A 185 2.75 12.68 9.45
CA VAL A 185 1.35 13.09 9.43
C VAL A 185 0.51 11.86 9.10
N GLY A 186 -0.29 11.41 10.07
CA GLY A 186 -1.28 10.37 9.88
C GLY A 186 -2.64 10.99 9.64
N LYS A 187 -3.22 10.80 8.45
CA LYS A 187 -4.57 11.28 8.12
C LYS A 187 -5.57 10.13 8.19
N LEU A 188 -6.54 10.18 9.10
CA LEU A 188 -7.60 9.18 9.16
C LEU A 188 -8.55 9.33 7.96
N VAL A 189 -8.71 8.27 7.18
CA VAL A 189 -9.61 8.20 6.01
C VAL A 189 -10.60 7.07 6.23
N ASN A 190 -11.84 7.43 6.55
CA ASN A 190 -12.94 6.48 6.75
C ASN A 190 -13.69 6.24 5.43
N TYR A 191 -13.49 5.06 4.84
CA TYR A 191 -14.27 4.59 3.69
C TYR A 191 -15.57 3.98 4.15
N CYS A 192 -16.68 4.31 3.50
CA CYS A 192 -17.93 3.60 3.76
C CYS A 192 -17.79 2.10 3.45
N PRO A 193 -18.39 1.21 4.27
CA PRO A 193 -18.54 -0.20 3.90
C PRO A 193 -19.37 -0.33 2.64
N THR A 194 -19.12 -1.39 1.86
CA THR A 194 -19.90 -1.71 0.65
C THR A 194 -21.39 -1.81 0.99
N PRO A 195 -22.28 -1.06 0.31
CA PRO A 195 -23.73 -1.16 0.49
C PRO A 195 -24.26 -2.58 0.34
N ILE A 196 -25.28 -2.91 1.14
CA ILE A 196 -26.01 -4.17 1.03
C ILE A 196 -26.90 -4.08 -0.21
N VAL A 197 -26.61 -4.90 -1.22
CA VAL A 197 -27.47 -5.08 -2.39
C VAL A 197 -28.58 -6.07 -2.06
N ARG A 198 -29.82 -5.65 -2.29
CA ARG A 198 -31.01 -6.51 -2.34
C ARG A 198 -31.58 -6.47 -3.75
N MET A 199 -32.25 -7.54 -4.14
CA MET A 199 -32.92 -7.62 -5.43
C MET A 199 -34.31 -8.18 -5.18
N SER A 200 -35.36 -7.46 -5.61
CA SER A 200 -36.68 -8.08 -5.72
C SER A 200 -36.57 -9.16 -6.79
N ASP A 201 -37.11 -10.35 -6.50
CA ASP A 201 -37.24 -11.41 -7.50
C ASP A 201 -35.90 -11.76 -8.18
N LYS A 202 -34.96 -12.29 -7.37
CA LYS A 202 -33.63 -12.79 -7.81
C LYS A 202 -33.68 -13.74 -9.00
N VAL A 203 -34.84 -14.35 -9.27
CA VAL A 203 -35.16 -15.09 -10.48
C VAL A 203 -36.32 -14.35 -11.15
N VAL A 204 -36.10 -13.89 -12.37
CA VAL A 204 -37.17 -13.33 -13.22
C VAL A 204 -37.84 -14.50 -13.93
N ASP A 205 -39.00 -14.92 -13.43
CA ASP A 205 -39.75 -16.07 -13.91
C ASP A 205 -40.91 -15.64 -14.82
N PHE A 206 -40.77 -15.90 -16.12
CA PHE A 206 -41.83 -15.65 -17.11
C PHE A 206 -42.93 -16.71 -17.13
N LYS A 207 -42.83 -17.76 -16.29
CA LYS A 207 -43.76 -18.88 -16.16
C LYS A 207 -43.89 -19.66 -17.48
N GLU A 208 -44.99 -20.40 -17.63
CA GLU A 208 -45.33 -21.10 -18.86
C GLU A 208 -45.77 -20.12 -19.95
N LEU A 209 -45.23 -20.30 -21.16
CA LEU A 209 -45.42 -19.43 -22.32
C LEU A 209 -45.76 -20.25 -23.55
N THR A 210 -46.62 -19.71 -24.42
CA THR A 210 -46.96 -20.27 -25.72
C THR A 210 -46.41 -19.40 -26.85
N ALA A 211 -46.32 -19.95 -28.07
CA ALA A 211 -45.86 -19.19 -29.24
C ALA A 211 -46.80 -18.00 -29.56
N GLU A 212 -48.09 -18.13 -29.23
CA GLU A 212 -49.13 -17.10 -29.40
C GLU A 212 -48.80 -15.81 -28.62
N ASN A 213 -48.08 -15.90 -27.49
CA ASN A 213 -47.67 -14.73 -26.70
C ASN A 213 -46.70 -13.79 -27.42
N PHE A 214 -46.16 -14.18 -28.59
CA PHE A 214 -45.18 -13.44 -29.37
C PHE A 214 -45.65 -13.16 -30.81
N GLU A 215 -46.91 -13.46 -31.14
CA GLU A 215 -47.47 -13.14 -32.44
C GLU A 215 -47.61 -11.63 -32.64
N GLY A 216 -47.55 -11.17 -33.90
CA GLY A 216 -47.61 -9.75 -34.24
C GLY A 216 -46.46 -8.89 -33.67
N GLY A 217 -45.39 -9.50 -33.15
CA GLY A 217 -44.28 -8.79 -32.50
C GLY A 217 -44.54 -8.42 -31.03
N GLN A 218 -45.47 -9.10 -30.36
CA GLN A 218 -45.71 -8.93 -28.94
C GLN A 218 -44.50 -9.31 -28.07
N ILE A 219 -44.43 -8.69 -26.89
CA ILE A 219 -43.40 -8.92 -25.88
C ILE A 219 -44.04 -9.28 -24.55
N VAL A 220 -43.38 -10.16 -23.79
CA VAL A 220 -43.75 -10.49 -22.42
C VAL A 220 -42.78 -9.75 -21.49
N ARG A 221 -43.29 -9.05 -20.48
CA ARG A 221 -42.48 -8.22 -19.58
C ARG A 221 -42.64 -8.65 -18.13
N GLU A 222 -41.53 -8.92 -17.47
CA GLU A 222 -41.45 -9.08 -16.02
C GLU A 222 -40.60 -7.99 -15.38
N ASN A 223 -40.86 -7.68 -14.10
CA ASN A 223 -40.23 -6.56 -13.39
C ASN A 223 -39.31 -7.05 -12.27
N PHE A 224 -38.25 -6.31 -11.98
CA PHE A 224 -37.43 -6.49 -10.78
C PHE A 224 -36.91 -5.14 -10.28
N SER A 225 -36.40 -5.07 -9.05
CA SER A 225 -35.63 -3.91 -8.57
C SER A 225 -34.28 -4.33 -8.01
N LEU A 226 -33.33 -3.39 -8.05
CA LEU A 226 -32.06 -3.46 -7.36
C LEU A 226 -32.07 -2.38 -6.27
N ASP A 227 -32.14 -2.81 -5.01
CA ASP A 227 -32.22 -1.92 -3.87
C ASP A 227 -30.86 -1.91 -3.17
N LEU A 228 -30.34 -0.72 -2.85
CA LEU A 228 -29.04 -0.55 -2.24
C LEU A 228 -29.19 0.18 -0.90
N VAL A 229 -28.81 -0.51 0.17
CA VAL A 229 -28.85 0.02 1.53
C VAL A 229 -27.41 0.30 1.99
N PRO A 230 -26.98 1.57 2.06
CA PRO A 230 -25.71 1.93 2.68
C PRO A 230 -25.64 1.43 4.12
N ASP A 231 -24.43 1.09 4.57
CA ASP A 231 -24.23 0.67 5.94
C ASP A 231 -24.62 1.79 6.94
N SER A 232 -25.22 1.40 8.08
CA SER A 232 -25.71 2.33 9.10
C SER A 232 -24.61 3.16 9.78
N THR A 233 -23.33 2.91 9.46
CA THR A 233 -22.15 3.67 9.90
C THR A 233 -21.55 4.59 8.82
N CYS A 234 -21.98 4.49 7.55
CA CYS A 234 -21.52 5.30 6.43
C CYS A 234 -22.13 6.72 6.42
N GLU A 235 -21.47 7.73 7.01
CA GLU A 235 -21.98 9.12 7.01
C GLU A 235 -21.82 9.85 5.67
N ALA A 236 -20.97 9.35 4.76
CA ALA A 236 -20.83 9.93 3.42
C ALA A 236 -21.97 9.46 2.50
N ALA A 237 -22.33 10.30 1.54
CA ALA A 237 -23.19 9.88 0.44
C ALA A 237 -22.32 9.19 -0.63
N LEU A 238 -22.75 8.04 -1.13
CA LEU A 238 -22.00 7.22 -2.09
C LEU A 238 -22.54 7.44 -3.50
N GLU A 239 -21.68 7.79 -4.45
CA GLU A 239 -22.05 7.81 -5.87
C GLU A 239 -22.14 6.38 -6.41
N VAL A 240 -23.23 6.02 -7.07
CA VAL A 240 -23.48 4.65 -7.56
C VAL A 240 -23.48 4.63 -9.09
N SER A 241 -22.77 3.65 -9.67
CA SER A 241 -23.02 3.23 -11.06
C SER A 241 -23.22 1.73 -11.17
N VAL A 242 -24.15 1.32 -12.03
CA VAL A 242 -24.58 -0.08 -12.23
C VAL A 242 -24.23 -0.52 -13.65
N ALA A 243 -23.71 -1.73 -13.82
CA ALA A 243 -23.51 -2.40 -15.10
C ALA A 243 -24.08 -3.82 -15.08
N PHE A 244 -24.51 -4.31 -16.24
CA PHE A 244 -25.00 -5.67 -16.43
C PHE A 244 -24.04 -6.44 -17.33
N GLN A 245 -23.72 -7.68 -16.98
CA GLN A 245 -22.79 -8.56 -17.70
C GLN A 245 -23.43 -9.93 -17.91
N SER A 246 -23.31 -10.54 -19.09
CA SER A 246 -23.83 -11.89 -19.35
C SER A 246 -22.68 -12.87 -19.56
N ASN A 247 -22.79 -14.05 -18.93
CA ASN A 247 -21.81 -15.13 -19.09
C ASN A 247 -21.98 -15.89 -20.43
N SER A 248 -23.15 -15.80 -21.06
CA SER A 248 -23.53 -16.58 -22.24
C SER A 248 -23.38 -15.83 -23.57
N GLY A 249 -22.83 -14.61 -23.53
CA GLY A 249 -22.73 -13.71 -24.69
C GLY A 249 -24.03 -12.95 -24.98
N VAL A 250 -23.90 -11.83 -25.70
CA VAL A 250 -25.01 -10.91 -26.02
C VAL A 250 -24.90 -10.38 -27.45
N VAL A 251 -26.03 -10.27 -28.13
CA VAL A 251 -26.09 -9.69 -29.48
C VAL A 251 -26.23 -8.17 -29.38
N ASN A 252 -25.44 -7.45 -30.19
CA ASN A 252 -25.37 -5.98 -30.23
C ASN A 252 -25.18 -5.31 -28.86
N LYS A 253 -24.54 -6.02 -27.91
CA LYS A 253 -24.44 -5.66 -26.49
C LYS A 253 -25.78 -5.37 -25.80
N LYS A 254 -26.91 -5.90 -26.28
CA LYS A 254 -28.26 -5.54 -25.80
C LYS A 254 -29.16 -6.73 -25.52
N TYR A 255 -29.07 -7.75 -26.37
CA TYR A 255 -29.98 -8.89 -26.32
C TYR A 255 -29.29 -10.11 -25.74
N ILE A 256 -29.86 -10.62 -24.65
CA ILE A 256 -29.62 -11.97 -24.16
C ILE A 256 -30.34 -12.91 -25.14
N VAL A 257 -29.64 -13.86 -25.75
CA VAL A 257 -30.25 -14.83 -26.68
C VAL A 257 -30.44 -16.17 -25.98
N PHE A 258 -31.52 -16.87 -26.32
CA PHE A 258 -31.82 -18.22 -25.86
C PHE A 258 -31.89 -19.18 -27.06
N ASP A 259 -31.50 -20.45 -26.87
CA ASP A 259 -31.38 -21.45 -27.96
C ASP A 259 -32.72 -21.92 -28.56
N ASN A 260 -33.83 -21.41 -28.02
CA ASN A 260 -35.20 -21.70 -28.41
C ASN A 260 -35.84 -20.64 -29.34
N GLY A 261 -35.08 -19.67 -29.86
CA GLY A 261 -35.59 -18.63 -30.77
C GLY A 261 -36.20 -17.41 -30.06
N LEU A 262 -36.01 -17.29 -28.75
CA LEU A 262 -36.35 -16.11 -27.96
C LEU A 262 -35.10 -15.26 -27.68
N GLN A 263 -35.32 -13.98 -27.37
CA GLN A 263 -34.31 -13.07 -26.86
C GLN A 263 -34.91 -12.12 -25.81
N ALA A 264 -34.12 -11.72 -24.83
CA ALA A 264 -34.51 -10.77 -23.80
C ALA A 264 -33.65 -9.51 -23.82
N ALA A 265 -34.28 -8.37 -23.56
CA ALA A 265 -33.61 -7.10 -23.24
C ALA A 265 -33.91 -6.68 -21.80
N ILE A 266 -32.99 -5.95 -21.17
CA ILE A 266 -33.20 -5.33 -19.86
C ILE A 266 -33.42 -3.83 -20.08
N THR A 267 -34.42 -3.24 -19.42
CA THR A 267 -34.74 -1.81 -19.50
C THR A 267 -34.74 -1.21 -18.09
N ASP A 268 -34.01 -0.12 -17.90
CA ASP A 268 -34.12 0.74 -16.71
C ASP A 268 -35.43 1.53 -16.80
N ARG A 269 -36.33 1.29 -15.84
CA ARG A 269 -37.65 1.92 -15.83
C ARG A 269 -37.62 3.34 -15.25
N SER A 270 -36.52 3.75 -14.63
CA SER A 270 -36.34 5.10 -14.06
C SER A 270 -36.27 6.18 -15.13
N ASN A 271 -35.71 5.83 -16.31
CA ASN A 271 -35.48 6.74 -17.43
C ASN A 271 -35.90 6.13 -18.79
N ASN A 272 -36.56 4.96 -18.78
CA ASN A 272 -36.97 4.18 -19.95
C ASN A 272 -35.79 3.85 -20.91
N GLN A 273 -34.62 3.54 -20.35
CA GLN A 273 -33.40 3.26 -21.10
C GLN A 273 -33.13 1.77 -21.20
N GLN A 274 -33.10 1.24 -22.43
CA GLN A 274 -32.60 -0.12 -22.67
C GLN A 274 -31.13 -0.21 -22.27
N VAL A 275 -30.80 -1.21 -21.44
CA VAL A 275 -29.45 -1.49 -20.96
C VAL A 275 -28.59 -2.04 -22.10
N ALA A 276 -27.40 -1.46 -22.26
CA ALA A 276 -26.29 -2.09 -22.95
C ALA A 276 -25.40 -2.81 -21.93
N PHE A 277 -25.04 -4.04 -22.23
CA PHE A 277 -24.15 -4.87 -21.44
C PHE A 277 -22.72 -4.32 -21.46
N ASP A 278 -22.02 -4.50 -20.35
CA ASP A 278 -20.69 -3.95 -20.06
C ASP A 278 -20.60 -2.40 -20.08
N GLN A 279 -21.74 -1.70 -20.13
CA GLN A 279 -21.82 -0.26 -19.94
C GLN A 279 -22.21 0.08 -18.49
N TYR A 280 -21.50 1.03 -17.88
CA TYR A 280 -21.83 1.59 -16.58
C TYR A 280 -22.84 2.73 -16.72
N TYR A 281 -23.90 2.67 -15.91
CA TYR A 281 -24.94 3.68 -15.82
C TYR A 281 -24.91 4.33 -14.45
N TYR A 282 -24.59 5.62 -14.38
CA TYR A 282 -24.66 6.41 -13.15
C TYR A 282 -26.11 6.51 -12.66
N LYS A 283 -26.31 6.34 -11.36
CA LYS A 283 -27.63 6.32 -10.71
C LYS A 283 -27.82 7.41 -9.65
N GLY A 284 -26.90 8.37 -9.57
CA GLY A 284 -26.90 9.38 -8.52
C GLY A 284 -26.20 8.91 -7.25
N SER A 285 -26.52 9.57 -6.14
CA SER A 285 -25.94 9.30 -4.83
C SER A 285 -26.95 8.66 -3.88
N ILE A 286 -26.48 7.74 -3.03
CA ILE A 286 -27.27 7.07 -1.99
C ILE A 286 -26.68 7.36 -0.60
N SER A 287 -27.53 7.40 0.42
CA SER A 287 -27.14 7.62 1.82
C SER A 287 -28.00 6.78 2.78
N LYS A 288 -27.72 6.83 4.09
CA LYS A 288 -28.58 6.15 5.09
C LYS A 288 -30.03 6.65 5.07
N GLN A 289 -30.20 7.95 4.83
CA GLN A 289 -31.49 8.62 4.77
C GLN A 289 -32.17 8.48 3.40
N GLN A 290 -31.39 8.20 2.36
CA GLN A 290 -31.86 7.99 0.99
C GLN A 290 -31.22 6.72 0.39
N PRO A 291 -31.71 5.51 0.73
CA PRO A 291 -31.30 4.27 0.09
C PRO A 291 -31.59 4.29 -1.42
N GLY A 292 -30.82 3.52 -2.19
CA GLY A 292 -31.04 3.34 -3.62
C GLY A 292 -32.21 2.40 -3.88
N TYR A 293 -33.07 2.76 -4.83
CA TYR A 293 -34.10 1.89 -5.41
C TYR A 293 -34.05 2.06 -6.92
N PHE A 294 -33.65 1.01 -7.63
CA PHE A 294 -33.43 1.05 -9.08
C PHE A 294 -34.35 0.04 -9.77
N PRO A 295 -35.51 0.47 -10.31
CA PRO A 295 -36.48 -0.40 -10.97
C PRO A 295 -36.06 -0.75 -12.40
N TYR A 296 -36.13 -2.03 -12.74
CA TYR A 296 -35.88 -2.55 -14.07
C TYR A 296 -37.05 -3.42 -14.55
N SER A 297 -37.01 -3.79 -15.83
CA SER A 297 -37.81 -4.86 -16.39
C SER A 297 -36.99 -5.70 -17.36
N VAL A 298 -37.33 -6.98 -17.49
CA VAL A 298 -36.86 -7.85 -18.56
C VAL A 298 -37.98 -8.03 -19.56
N GLU A 299 -37.69 -7.76 -20.83
CA GLU A 299 -38.63 -7.82 -21.95
C GLU A 299 -38.21 -8.98 -22.86
N LEU A 300 -39.00 -10.05 -22.84
CA LEU A 300 -38.83 -11.24 -23.65
C LEU A 300 -39.57 -11.07 -24.97
N SER A 301 -38.88 -11.39 -26.07
CA SER A 301 -39.36 -11.20 -27.45
C SER A 301 -38.94 -12.37 -28.31
N LYS A 302 -39.66 -12.59 -29.41
CA LYS A 302 -39.23 -13.51 -30.46
C LYS A 302 -38.02 -12.91 -31.20
N LYS A 303 -37.03 -13.74 -31.52
CA LYS A 303 -35.89 -13.35 -32.35
C LYS A 303 -36.29 -13.35 -33.83
N ASP A 304 -35.88 -12.32 -34.57
CA ASP A 304 -36.21 -12.19 -35.99
C ASP A 304 -35.75 -13.40 -36.82
N ALA A 305 -36.60 -13.80 -37.76
CA ALA A 305 -36.40 -14.95 -38.66
C ALA A 305 -36.20 -16.34 -38.01
N GLU A 306 -36.32 -16.48 -36.69
CA GLU A 306 -36.24 -17.78 -36.00
C GLU A 306 -37.62 -18.28 -35.53
N ALA A 307 -37.81 -19.59 -35.56
CA ALA A 307 -39.00 -20.25 -35.02
C ALA A 307 -38.81 -20.53 -33.52
N ILE A 308 -39.86 -20.29 -32.72
CA ILE A 308 -39.84 -20.62 -31.29
C ILE A 308 -39.89 -22.13 -31.14
N LYS A 309 -38.95 -22.71 -30.37
CA LYS A 309 -38.89 -24.14 -30.07
C LYS A 309 -39.43 -24.39 -28.66
N SER A 310 -40.22 -25.45 -28.50
CA SER A 310 -40.67 -25.89 -27.17
C SER A 310 -39.49 -26.42 -26.34
N GLY A 311 -39.42 -26.02 -25.07
CA GLY A 311 -38.38 -26.45 -24.13
C GLY A 311 -38.14 -25.41 -23.03
N GLN A 312 -37.41 -25.83 -21.99
CA GLN A 312 -36.93 -24.91 -20.96
C GLN A 312 -35.84 -23.99 -21.52
N PHE A 313 -35.80 -22.75 -21.07
CA PHE A 313 -34.74 -21.79 -21.37
C PHE A 313 -34.38 -21.03 -20.09
N SER A 314 -33.11 -20.64 -19.96
CA SER A 314 -32.61 -19.82 -18.85
C SER A 314 -31.32 -19.13 -19.26
N ASN A 315 -30.92 -18.09 -18.52
CA ASN A 315 -29.64 -17.41 -18.67
C ASN A 315 -29.26 -16.77 -17.33
N THR A 316 -27.99 -16.43 -17.15
CA THR A 316 -27.47 -15.80 -15.92
C THR A 316 -26.80 -14.48 -16.26
N VAL A 317 -27.29 -13.40 -15.65
CA VAL A 317 -26.75 -12.05 -15.75
C VAL A 317 -26.14 -11.66 -14.41
N ASN A 318 -24.88 -11.26 -14.44
CA ASN A 318 -24.22 -10.66 -13.28
C ASN A 318 -24.54 -9.16 -13.28
N VAL A 319 -24.79 -8.60 -12.09
CA VAL A 319 -24.93 -7.15 -11.91
C VAL A 319 -23.74 -6.64 -11.11
N LEU A 320 -23.03 -5.67 -11.67
CA LEU A 320 -21.86 -5.06 -11.06
C LEU A 320 -22.21 -3.65 -10.57
N PHE A 321 -21.85 -3.37 -9.31
CA PHE A 321 -21.99 -2.06 -8.70
C PHE A 321 -20.62 -1.45 -8.47
N THR A 322 -20.53 -0.14 -8.71
CA THR A 322 -19.34 0.66 -8.43
C THR A 322 -19.74 1.84 -7.55
N TYR A 323 -18.87 2.14 -6.59
CA TYR A 323 -19.10 3.14 -5.55
C TYR A 323 -17.93 4.13 -5.53
N ARG A 324 -18.23 5.41 -5.30
CA ARG A 324 -17.26 6.48 -5.09
C ARG A 324 -17.69 7.37 -3.94
#